data_AF-A0AAX6EY69-F1
#
_entry.id   AF-A0AAX6EY69-F1
#
_cell.length_a   1.000
_cell.length_b   1.000
_cell.length_c   1.000
_cell.angle_alpha   90.00
_cell.angle_beta   90.00
_cell.angle_gamma   90.00
#
_symmetry.space_group_name_H-M   'P 1'
#
loop_
_entity.id
_entity.type
_entity.pdbx_description
1 polymer ?
#
loop_
_entity_poly.entity_id
_entity_poly.type
_entity_poly.pdbx_seq_one_letter_code
_entity_poly.pdbx_strand_id
1 'polypeptide(L)'
;MLVLAILLGSCQSRASSKCSWGAETKATQHSVRGLRGHGLTPNILACRSTSPLDKNVKQKLSRFCFVPVSNIVSLFDVTNIWHIPLLLREQKAHEAILQQLNLECVLWHPLLDEWTARAKLCDTLHDPVRIALVGKYTGLSDAYSLL
;
A
#
# COMPACT_ATOMS: atom_id res chain seq x y z
N MET A 1 18.85 -8.41 -1.42
CA MET A 1 17.75 -8.33 -2.40
C MET A 1 16.52 -7.90 -1.63
N LEU A 2 16.02 -6.67 -1.83
CA LEU A 2 14.85 -6.18 -1.08
C LEU A 2 13.59 -6.85 -1.65
N VAL A 3 13.08 -7.87 -0.97
CA VAL A 3 11.82 -8.51 -1.40
C VAL A 3 10.66 -7.81 -0.71
N LEU A 4 9.99 -6.92 -1.44
CA LEU A 4 8.75 -6.27 -1.04
C LEU A 4 7.58 -7.19 -1.39
N ALA A 5 6.95 -7.78 -0.38
CA ALA A 5 5.71 -8.52 -0.59
C ALA A 5 4.53 -7.54 -0.47
N ILE A 6 3.97 -7.13 -1.61
CA ILE A 6 2.68 -6.43 -1.65
C ILE A 6 1.60 -7.50 -1.55
N LEU A 7 0.99 -7.58 -0.38
CA LEU A 7 -0.09 -8.52 -0.12
C LEU A 7 -1.39 -7.78 -0.36
N LEU A 8 -1.89 -7.97 -1.57
CA LEU A 8 -3.26 -7.64 -1.92
C LEU A 8 -4.15 -8.57 -1.09
N GLY A 9 -4.79 -8.03 -0.07
CA GLY A 9 -5.95 -8.67 0.54
C GLY A 9 -7.03 -8.76 -0.52
N SER A 10 -7.04 -9.84 -1.32
CA SER A 10 -8.08 -10.06 -2.31
C SER A 10 -9.39 -10.40 -1.61
N CYS A 11 -10.10 -9.38 -1.10
CA CYS A 11 -11.54 -9.49 -0.88
C CYS A 11 -12.22 -9.24 -2.23
N GLN A 12 -12.07 -10.19 -3.14
CA GLN A 12 -12.66 -10.12 -4.47
C GLN A 12 -14.08 -10.69 -4.42
N SER A 13 -14.96 -9.99 -3.69
CA SER A 13 -16.41 -10.13 -3.87
C SER A 13 -17.06 -8.75 -3.81
N ARG A 14 -17.75 -8.40 -4.90
CA ARG A 14 -18.70 -7.28 -4.95
C ARG A 14 -19.57 -7.29 -3.68
N ALA A 15 -19.88 -6.09 -3.21
CA ALA A 15 -20.75 -5.77 -2.07
C ALA A 15 -20.05 -5.71 -0.69
N SER A 16 -19.72 -4.47 -0.31
CA SER A 16 -19.84 -3.90 1.04
C SER A 16 -20.27 -4.89 2.13
N SER A 17 -19.30 -5.61 2.71
CA SER A 17 -19.49 -6.30 3.98
C SER A 17 -18.14 -6.43 4.68
N LYS A 18 -18.11 -6.05 5.96
CA LYS A 18 -16.93 -5.82 6.80
C LYS A 18 -15.86 -6.92 6.64
N CYS A 19 -14.70 -6.56 6.10
CA CYS A 19 -13.52 -7.41 6.12
C CYS A 19 -13.07 -7.59 7.58
N SER A 20 -13.08 -8.83 8.08
CA SER A 20 -12.53 -9.12 9.40
C SER A 20 -11.02 -9.26 9.31
N TRP A 21 -10.28 -8.59 10.19
CA TRP A 21 -8.80 -8.64 10.25
C TRP A 21 -8.23 -10.07 10.33
N GLY A 22 -9.02 -11.02 10.84
CA GLY A 22 -8.66 -12.44 10.89
C GLY A 22 -8.56 -13.12 9.52
N ALA A 23 -9.33 -12.69 8.52
CA ALA A 23 -9.28 -13.25 7.17
C ALA A 23 -8.04 -12.74 6.40
N GLU A 24 -7.77 -11.44 6.49
CA GLU A 24 -6.64 -10.79 5.79
C GLU A 24 -5.28 -11.28 6.31
N THR A 25 -5.17 -11.51 7.62
CA THR A 25 -3.94 -12.04 8.24
C THR A 25 -3.61 -13.46 7.79
N LYS A 26 -4.62 -14.32 7.58
CA LYS A 26 -4.41 -15.69 7.10
C LYS A 26 -3.95 -15.72 5.63
N ALA A 27 -4.58 -14.91 4.78
CA ALA A 27 -4.16 -14.77 3.38
C ALA A 27 -2.69 -14.31 3.31
N THR A 28 -2.34 -13.31 4.13
CA THR A 28 -0.98 -12.81 4.25
C THR A 28 0.02 -13.90 4.67
N GLN A 29 -0.32 -14.68 5.69
CA GLN A 29 0.52 -15.80 6.15
C GLN A 29 0.75 -16.85 5.06
N HIS A 30 -0.28 -17.15 4.25
CA HIS A 30 -0.17 -18.10 3.15
C HIS A 30 0.78 -17.61 2.07
N SER A 31 0.67 -16.35 1.66
CA SER A 31 1.58 -15.76 0.66
C SER A 31 3.03 -15.73 1.14
N VAL A 32 3.29 -15.37 2.40
CA VAL A 32 4.65 -15.39 2.96
C VAL A 32 5.21 -16.81 3.03
N ARG A 33 4.36 -17.81 3.33
CA ARG A 33 4.78 -19.23 3.27
C ARG A 33 5.13 -19.65 1.85
N GLY A 34 4.33 -19.24 0.85
CA GLY A 34 4.62 -19.51 -0.56
C GLY A 34 5.95 -18.89 -1.02
N LEU A 35 6.19 -17.63 -0.66
CA LEU A 35 7.45 -16.93 -0.96
C LEU A 35 8.67 -17.67 -0.36
N ARG A 36 8.56 -18.10 0.89
CA ARG A 36 9.59 -18.90 1.58
C ARG A 36 9.79 -20.28 0.96
N GLY A 37 8.74 -20.91 0.45
CA GLY A 37 8.84 -22.16 -0.30
C GLY A 37 9.74 -22.04 -1.54
N HIS A 38 9.87 -20.84 -2.11
CA HIS A 38 10.77 -20.53 -3.21
C HIS A 38 12.15 -20.02 -2.74
N GLY A 39 12.46 -20.12 -1.43
CA GLY A 39 13.72 -19.67 -0.86
C GLY A 39 13.82 -18.15 -0.66
N LEU A 40 12.72 -17.40 -0.85
CA LEU A 40 12.71 -15.94 -0.69
C LEU A 40 12.15 -15.54 0.68
N THR A 41 12.87 -14.67 1.38
CA THR A 41 12.43 -14.10 2.67
C THR A 41 12.11 -12.61 2.50
N PRO A 42 10.90 -12.16 2.88
CA PRO A 42 10.54 -10.76 2.76
C PRO A 42 11.24 -9.93 3.85
N ASN A 43 11.81 -8.79 3.47
CA ASN A 43 12.39 -7.81 4.42
C ASN A 43 11.36 -6.78 4.86
N ILE A 44 10.41 -6.45 3.99
CA ILE A 44 9.37 -5.44 4.19
C ILE A 44 8.04 -6.02 3.72
N LEU A 45 7.01 -5.78 4.51
CA LEU A 45 5.65 -6.25 4.25
C LEU A 45 4.75 -5.05 3.98
N ALA A 46 4.16 -5.01 2.79
CA ALA A 46 3.16 -4.01 2.42
C ALA A 46 1.79 -4.68 2.39
N CYS A 47 0.93 -4.38 3.36
CA CYS A 47 -0.39 -4.98 3.48
C CYS A 47 -1.44 -4.00 2.96
N ARG A 48 -2.17 -4.38 1.91
CA ARG A 48 -3.30 -3.59 1.41
C ARG A 48 -4.57 -3.93 2.18
N SER A 49 -5.30 -2.91 2.64
CA SER A 49 -6.55 -3.05 3.40
C SER A 49 -7.52 -1.91 3.08
N THR A 50 -8.78 -2.03 3.49
CA THR A 50 -9.76 -0.92 3.34
C THR A 50 -9.64 0.13 4.45
N SER A 51 -9.12 -0.27 5.61
CA SER A 51 -8.95 0.57 6.80
C SER A 51 -7.53 0.44 7.36
N PRO A 52 -7.09 1.33 8.26
CA PRO A 52 -5.76 1.26 8.86
C PRO A 52 -5.56 0.00 9.70
N LEU A 53 -4.41 -0.66 9.55
CA LEU A 53 -4.07 -1.86 10.33
C LEU A 53 -3.88 -1.57 11.82
N ASP A 54 -4.60 -2.32 12.64
CA ASP A 54 -4.46 -2.29 14.09
C ASP A 54 -3.06 -2.75 14.55
N LYS A 55 -2.56 -2.15 15.64
CA LYS A 55 -1.25 -2.51 16.22
C LYS A 55 -1.16 -4.01 16.58
N ASN A 56 -2.26 -4.58 17.08
CA ASN A 56 -2.34 -6.01 17.41
C ASN A 56 -2.18 -6.90 16.18
N VAL A 57 -2.72 -6.46 15.03
CA VAL A 57 -2.60 -7.18 13.76
C VAL A 57 -1.15 -7.12 13.27
N LYS A 58 -0.53 -5.94 13.28
CA LYS A 58 0.89 -5.78 12.92
C LYS A 58 1.82 -6.64 13.78
N GLN A 59 1.59 -6.73 15.09
CA GLN A 59 2.37 -7.60 15.98
C GLN A 59 2.21 -9.09 15.66
N LYS A 60 0.98 -9.55 15.37
CA LYS A 60 0.75 -10.92 14.92
C LYS A 60 1.51 -11.20 13.63
N LEU A 61 1.39 -10.32 12.64
CA LEU A 61 2.09 -10.43 11.36
C LEU A 61 3.60 -10.48 11.53
N SER A 62 4.15 -9.64 12.41
CA SER A 62 5.58 -9.63 12.75
C SER A 62 6.07 -10.98 13.26
N ARG A 63 5.32 -11.61 14.18
CA ARG A 63 5.64 -12.94 14.74
C ARG A 63 5.56 -14.05 13.69
N PHE A 64 4.55 -14.03 12.82
CA PHE A 64 4.38 -15.08 11.81
C PHE A 64 5.35 -14.95 10.64
N CYS A 65 5.59 -13.72 10.19
CA CYS A 65 6.39 -13.44 9.00
C CYS A 65 7.86 -13.16 9.32
N PHE A 66 8.22 -13.07 10.61
CA PHE A 66 9.57 -12.74 11.10
C PHE A 66 10.10 -11.42 10.52
N VAL A 67 9.21 -10.45 10.36
CA VAL A 67 9.51 -9.10 9.88
C VAL A 67 9.31 -8.14 11.04
N PRO A 68 10.23 -7.19 11.31
CA PRO A 68 10.04 -6.18 12.35
C PRO A 68 8.75 -5.38 12.14
N VAL A 69 8.08 -4.97 13.22
CA VAL A 69 6.83 -4.18 13.12
C VAL A 69 7.05 -2.86 12.37
N SER A 70 8.24 -2.27 12.47
CA SER A 70 8.66 -1.08 11.70
C SER A 70 8.66 -1.30 10.19
N ASN A 71 8.85 -2.54 9.74
CA ASN A 71 8.89 -2.91 8.33
C ASN A 71 7.52 -3.40 7.81
N ILE A 72 6.45 -3.24 8.60
CA ILE A 72 5.07 -3.58 8.22
C ILE A 72 4.29 -2.30 7.92
N VAL A 73 4.10 -2.06 6.63
CA VAL A 73 3.45 -0.88 6.07
C VAL A 73 1.98 -1.18 5.76
N SER A 74 1.08 -0.34 6.26
CA SER A 74 -0.35 -0.41 6.01
C SER A 74 -0.73 0.45 4.81
N LEU A 75 -1.09 -0.17 3.69
CA LEU A 75 -1.59 0.51 2.50
C LEU A 75 -3.11 0.47 2.48
N PHE A 76 -3.74 1.36 3.25
CA PHE A 76 -5.20 1.44 3.25
C PHE A 76 -5.72 2.29 2.08
N ASP A 77 -6.97 2.06 1.67
CA ASP A 77 -7.59 2.83 0.60
C ASP A 77 -7.67 4.32 0.97
N VAL A 78 -7.18 5.18 0.07
CA VAL A 78 -7.13 6.64 0.21
C VAL A 78 -8.05 7.31 -0.82
N THR A 79 -8.44 8.56 -0.57
CA THR A 79 -9.33 9.33 -1.47
C THR A 79 -8.70 9.58 -2.83
N ASN A 80 -7.39 9.77 -2.87
CA ASN A 80 -6.63 10.06 -4.09
C ASN A 80 -5.23 9.43 -4.04
N ILE A 81 -4.69 9.04 -5.20
CA ILE A 81 -3.34 8.50 -5.38
C ILE A 81 -2.23 9.43 -4.82
N TRP A 82 -2.45 10.75 -4.81
CA TRP A 82 -1.48 11.72 -4.28
C TRP A 82 -1.27 11.58 -2.76
N HIS A 83 -2.18 10.93 -2.03
CA HIS A 83 -2.02 10.63 -0.61
C HIS A 83 -1.10 9.46 -0.32
N ILE A 84 -0.81 8.59 -1.30
CA ILE A 84 -0.02 7.37 -1.08
C ILE A 84 1.39 7.71 -0.55
N PRO A 85 2.16 8.66 -1.14
CA PRO A 85 3.48 9.00 -0.62
C PRO A 85 3.44 9.65 0.78
N LEU A 86 2.39 10.43 1.07
CA LEU A 86 2.19 11.05 2.38
C LEU A 86 1.97 9.98 3.46
N LEU A 87 1.10 9.01 3.17
CA LEU A 87 0.83 7.84 4.01
C LEU A 87 2.09 6.99 4.25
N LEU A 88 2.92 6.81 3.23
CA LEU A 88 4.20 6.10 3.35
C LEU A 88 5.21 6.86 4.21
N ARG A 89 5.23 8.19 4.12
CA ARG A 89 6.07 9.05 4.96
C ARG A 89 5.64 8.99 6.42
N GLU A 90 4.34 9.09 6.69
CA GLU A 90 3.78 9.02 8.06
C GLU A 90 4.12 7.69 8.76
N GLN A 91 4.14 6.59 8.00
CA GLN A 91 4.51 5.27 8.50
C GLN A 91 6.02 5.00 8.51
N LYS A 92 6.86 6.00 8.19
CA LYS A 92 8.33 5.89 8.13
C LYS A 92 8.82 4.75 7.24
N ALA A 93 8.07 4.42 6.18
CA ALA A 93 8.41 3.33 5.27
C ALA A 93 9.76 3.57 4.57
N HIS A 94 10.08 4.82 4.26
CA HIS A 94 11.36 5.23 3.69
C HIS A 94 12.54 4.94 4.64
N GLU A 95 12.40 5.21 5.94
CA GLU A 95 13.42 4.88 6.96
C GLU A 95 13.66 3.36 7.00
N ALA A 96 12.58 2.56 7.00
CA ALA A 96 12.69 1.10 6.99
C ALA A 96 13.42 0.58 5.73
N ILE A 97 13.15 1.17 4.56
CA ILE A 97 13.85 0.81 3.32
C ILE A 97 15.34 1.18 3.39
N LEU A 98 15.67 2.40 3.84
CA LEU A 98 17.05 2.86 3.96
C LEU A 98 17.86 1.99 4.93
N GLN A 99 17.27 1.62 6.07
CA GLN A 99 17.88 0.69 7.02
C GLN A 99 18.13 -0.69 6.41
N GLN A 100 17.17 -1.25 5.68
CA GLN A 100 17.36 -2.55 5.03
C GLN A 100 18.41 -2.53 3.91
N LEU A 101 18.66 -1.36 3.30
CA LEU A 101 19.66 -1.17 2.25
C LEU A 101 21.03 -0.69 2.78
N ASN A 102 21.18 -0.50 4.10
CA ASN A 102 22.37 0.09 4.73
C ASN A 102 22.73 1.48 4.16
N LEU A 103 21.72 2.28 3.81
CA LEU A 103 21.87 3.64 3.24
C LEU A 103 21.66 4.74 4.28
N GLU A 104 21.99 4.48 5.54
CA GLU A 104 21.75 5.40 6.67
C GLU A 104 22.45 6.76 6.51
N CYS A 105 23.49 6.84 5.68
CA CYS A 105 24.15 8.10 5.34
C CYS A 105 23.28 9.07 4.52
N VAL A 106 22.16 8.60 3.95
CA VAL A 106 21.23 9.39 3.12
C VAL A 106 19.88 9.52 3.83
N LEU A 107 19.88 9.84 5.13
CA LEU A 107 18.68 10.18 5.89
C LEU A 107 18.15 11.56 5.46
N TRP A 108 17.66 11.63 4.23
CA TRP A 108 16.89 12.76 3.73
C TRP A 108 15.41 12.50 3.96
N HIS A 109 14.76 13.44 4.63
CA HIS A 109 13.31 13.46 4.71
C HIS A 109 12.78 13.76 3.30
N PRO A 110 11.90 12.91 2.74
CA PRO A 110 11.38 13.17 1.41
C PRO A 110 10.60 14.49 1.41
N LEU A 111 11.02 15.42 0.54
CA LEU A 111 10.31 16.66 0.31
C LEU A 111 9.01 16.33 -0.44
N LEU A 112 7.89 16.39 0.27
CA LEU A 112 6.56 16.05 -0.28
C LEU A 112 5.64 17.27 -0.34
N ASP A 113 6.19 18.48 -0.37
CA ASP A 113 5.39 19.71 -0.38
C ASP A 113 4.50 19.81 -1.62
N GLU A 114 5.04 19.48 -2.80
CA GLU A 114 4.27 19.42 -4.05
C GLU A 114 3.18 18.35 -4.01
N TRP A 115 3.51 17.16 -3.50
CA TRP A 115 2.55 16.05 -3.32
C TRP A 115 1.42 16.45 -2.37
N THR A 116 1.76 17.12 -1.28
CA THR A 116 0.80 17.62 -0.29
C THR A 116 -0.10 18.69 -0.91
N ALA A 117 0.46 19.62 -1.68
CA ALA A 117 -0.31 20.65 -2.38
C ALA A 117 -1.25 20.02 -3.41
N ARG A 118 -0.79 19.02 -4.17
CA ARG A 118 -1.58 18.32 -5.20
C ARG A 118 -2.71 17.49 -4.59
N ALA A 119 -2.43 16.77 -3.50
CA ALA A 119 -3.44 16.02 -2.77
C ALA A 119 -4.57 16.93 -2.29
N LYS A 120 -4.22 18.04 -1.62
CA LYS A 120 -5.18 19.06 -1.18
C LYS A 120 -5.98 19.64 -2.35
N LEU A 121 -5.30 20.02 -3.42
CA LEU A 121 -5.97 20.56 -4.61
C LEU A 121 -7.03 19.58 -5.11
N CYS A 122 -6.67 18.31 -5.31
CA CYS A 122 -7.62 17.32 -5.80
C CYS A 122 -8.77 17.04 -4.84
N ASP A 123 -8.55 17.09 -3.52
CA ASP A 123 -9.62 16.92 -2.54
C ASP A 123 -10.59 18.12 -2.51
N THR A 124 -10.14 19.32 -2.90
CA THR A 124 -10.94 20.56 -2.91
C THR A 124 -11.68 20.85 -4.22
N LEU A 125 -11.34 20.13 -5.31
CA LEU A 125 -12.00 20.32 -6.61
C LEU A 125 -13.40 19.69 -6.57
N HIS A 126 -14.44 20.51 -6.67
CA HIS A 126 -15.83 20.06 -6.62
C HIS A 126 -16.63 20.34 -7.90
N ASP A 127 -16.10 21.17 -8.81
CA ASP A 127 -16.80 21.54 -10.04
C ASP A 127 -16.65 20.46 -11.11
N PRO A 128 -17.74 19.77 -11.50
CA PRO A 128 -17.66 18.71 -12.49
C PRO A 128 -17.63 19.28 -13.91
N VAL A 129 -16.68 18.80 -14.72
CA VAL A 129 -16.61 19.08 -16.16
C VAL A 129 -16.86 17.79 -16.94
N ARG A 130 -17.69 17.86 -17.98
CA ARG A 130 -17.95 16.72 -18.86
C ARG A 130 -16.95 16.71 -20.01
N ILE A 131 -16.19 15.62 -20.11
CA ILE A 131 -15.23 15.38 -21.18
C ILE A 131 -15.69 14.13 -21.93
N ALA A 132 -15.87 14.22 -23.25
CA ALA A 132 -16.21 13.08 -24.09
C ALA A 132 -14.92 12.40 -24.58
N LEU A 133 -14.71 11.15 -24.21
CA LEU A 133 -13.60 10.33 -24.69
C LEU A 133 -14.09 9.43 -25.84
N VAL A 134 -13.53 9.62 -27.04
CA VAL A 134 -13.83 8.77 -28.21
C VAL A 134 -12.75 7.72 -28.33
N GLY A 135 -13.13 6.45 -28.19
CA GLY A 135 -12.18 5.34 -28.13
C GLY A 135 -12.76 4.02 -28.66
N LYS A 136 -11.87 3.08 -29.01
CA LYS A 136 -12.25 1.76 -29.51
C LYS A 136 -12.79 0.83 -28.40
N TYR A 137 -12.31 1.00 -27.17
CA TYR A 137 -12.61 0.11 -26.04
C TYR A 137 -13.21 0.89 -24.86
N THR A 138 -14.35 1.55 -25.08
CA THR A 138 -15.01 2.40 -24.07
C THR A 138 -15.56 1.64 -22.85
N GLY A 139 -15.72 0.32 -22.93
CA GLY A 139 -16.18 -0.52 -21.82
C GLY A 139 -15.08 -0.96 -20.85
N LEU A 140 -13.80 -0.70 -21.16
CA LEU A 140 -12.67 -1.07 -20.33
C LEU A 140 -11.98 0.20 -19.85
N SER A 141 -12.22 0.60 -18.60
CA SER A 141 -11.58 1.79 -18.01
C SER A 141 -10.05 1.68 -18.05
N ASP A 142 -9.53 0.46 -17.96
CA ASP A 142 -8.08 0.22 -17.97
C ASP A 142 -7.40 0.54 -19.32
N ALA A 143 -8.17 0.48 -20.43
CA ALA A 143 -7.65 0.81 -21.75
C ALA A 143 -7.20 2.28 -21.86
N TYR A 144 -7.67 3.13 -20.94
CA TYR A 144 -7.41 4.55 -20.92
C TYR A 144 -6.86 5.02 -19.57
N SER A 145 -6.30 4.12 -18.74
CA SER A 145 -5.73 4.47 -17.42
C SER A 145 -4.62 5.54 -17.46
N LEU A 146 -4.01 5.77 -18.62
CA LEU A 146 -2.95 6.77 -18.83
C LEU A 146 -3.47 8.12 -19.36
N LEU A 147 -4.77 8.23 -19.66
CA LEU A 147 -5.45 9.45 -20.11
C LEU A 147 -6.10 10.16 -18.92
#